data_AF-A0A835QHJ9-F1
#
_entry.id   AF-A0A835QHJ9-F1
#
_cell.length_a   1.000
_cell.length_b   1.000
_cell.length_c   1.000
_cell.angle_alpha   90.00
_cell.angle_beta   90.00
_cell.angle_gamma   90.00
#
_symmetry.space_group_name_H-M   'P 1'
#
loop_
_entity.id
_entity.type
_entity.pdbx_description
1 polymer ?
#
loop_
_entity_poly.entity_id
_entity_poly.type
_entity_poly.pdbx_seq_one_letter_code
_entity_poly.pdbx_strand_id
1 'polypeptide(L)'
;MAQDGLVGPMPPLLGRDGLLGVEKDLHSYSIYMDIVTKSGKPWKAKKLYREMKRKGISPDVVAYNTVIQAAGQCDGADRAIRLYREMLDSGCRPNVVTFNTIVKLLCVEGKLGEGYAFLEKMRKNGCEPNVITYHCLFRYSSRPQQILWLFERMLVTGCHPRMDTYVMLIKKFGRWGFLRPVFMVWKAMEEHGCSPDAFAYNAFIDALLQKGMVEMAKKYDQEMIAKGLSPKPRQEFVMTVDDLFEEQDKNNFKGENVVI
;
A
#
# COMPACT_ATOMS: atom_id res chain seq x y z
N MET A 1 36.65 -9.12 67.48
CA MET A 1 35.91 -7.83 67.41
C MET A 1 35.41 -7.64 65.98
N ALA A 2 34.09 -7.44 65.83
CA ALA A 2 33.34 -6.81 64.72
C ALA A 2 33.52 -7.35 63.28
N GLN A 3 32.51 -7.53 62.42
CA GLN A 3 31.04 -7.34 62.48
C GLN A 3 30.45 -8.14 61.30
N ASP A 4 29.35 -8.84 61.56
CA ASP A 4 28.51 -9.54 60.58
C ASP A 4 27.86 -8.56 59.59
N GLY A 5 28.21 -8.70 58.30
CA GLY A 5 27.48 -8.08 57.20
C GLY A 5 26.31 -8.97 56.77
N LEU A 6 25.14 -8.72 57.36
CA LEU A 6 23.85 -9.31 57.01
C LEU A 6 23.56 -9.17 55.50
N VAL A 7 23.80 -10.24 54.74
CA VAL A 7 23.13 -10.46 53.45
C VAL A 7 21.71 -10.90 53.79
N GLY A 8 20.79 -9.94 53.88
CA GLY A 8 19.37 -10.24 54.01
C GLY A 8 18.89 -11.10 52.83
N PRO A 9 17.90 -11.99 53.03
CA PRO A 9 17.45 -12.90 51.98
C PRO A 9 16.89 -12.10 50.80
N MET A 10 17.31 -12.46 49.59
CA MET A 10 16.77 -11.94 48.34
C MET A 10 15.24 -12.18 48.32
N PRO A 11 14.39 -11.17 48.03
CA PRO A 11 12.94 -11.35 48.08
C PRO A 11 12.48 -12.38 47.02
N PRO A 12 11.39 -13.13 47.28
CA PRO A 12 10.97 -14.22 46.39
C PRO A 12 10.48 -13.69 45.04
N LEU A 13 11.08 -14.18 43.95
CA LEU A 13 10.66 -13.93 42.56
C LEU A 13 9.45 -14.79 42.17
N LEU A 14 8.38 -14.76 42.97
CA LEU A 14 7.18 -15.58 42.74
C LEU A 14 6.06 -14.78 42.07
N GLY A 15 5.74 -15.13 40.82
CA GLY A 15 4.48 -14.76 40.19
C GLY A 15 3.30 -15.52 40.82
N ARG A 16 2.06 -15.01 40.63
CA ARG A 16 0.81 -15.57 41.21
C ARG A 16 0.56 -17.06 40.89
N ASP A 17 1.25 -17.64 39.93
CA ASP A 17 1.02 -19.00 39.45
C ASP A 17 2.20 -19.96 39.72
N GLY A 18 3.17 -19.59 40.57
CA GLY A 18 4.25 -20.50 41.02
C GLY A 18 5.27 -20.94 39.96
N LEU A 19 5.15 -20.45 38.72
CA LEU A 19 6.16 -20.60 37.68
C LEU A 19 7.14 -19.43 37.75
N LEU A 20 8.45 -19.67 37.52
CA LEU A 20 9.43 -18.60 37.25
C LEU A 20 8.93 -17.81 36.04
N GLY A 21 8.21 -16.73 36.31
CA GLY A 21 7.77 -15.82 35.27
C GLY A 21 9.01 -15.09 34.77
N VAL A 22 9.50 -15.46 33.59
CA VAL A 22 10.55 -14.68 32.92
C VAL A 22 10.04 -13.24 32.82
N GLU A 23 10.79 -12.32 33.41
CA GLU A 23 10.42 -10.91 33.38
C GLU A 23 10.46 -10.45 31.92
N LYS A 24 9.32 -9.98 31.42
CA LYS A 24 9.24 -9.48 30.05
C LYS A 24 10.04 -8.18 29.95
N ASP A 25 10.99 -8.16 29.03
CA ASP A 25 11.72 -6.97 28.60
C ASP A 25 11.01 -6.28 27.42
N LEU A 26 11.56 -5.15 26.97
CA LEU A 26 11.07 -4.38 25.82
C LEU A 26 10.88 -5.25 24.56
N HIS A 27 11.85 -6.13 24.28
CA HIS A 27 11.84 -6.97 23.09
C HIS A 27 10.70 -7.99 23.15
N SER A 28 10.55 -8.66 24.30
CA SER A 28 9.45 -9.58 24.57
C SER A 28 8.10 -8.88 24.38
N TYR A 29 7.90 -7.72 25.02
CA TYR A 29 6.66 -6.96 24.87
C TYR A 29 6.36 -6.61 23.41
N SER A 30 7.35 -6.11 22.68
CA SER A 30 7.21 -5.72 21.27
C SER A 30 6.78 -6.90 20.40
N ILE A 31 7.41 -8.06 20.56
CA ILE A 31 7.05 -9.30 19.84
C ILE A 31 5.63 -9.73 20.19
N TYR A 32 5.29 -9.85 21.48
CA TYR A 32 3.96 -10.29 21.88
C TYR A 32 2.87 -9.33 21.38
N MET A 33 3.12 -8.03 21.45
CA MET A 33 2.21 -7.01 20.94
C MET A 33 2.02 -7.13 19.42
N ASP A 34 3.09 -7.35 18.66
CA ASP A 34 3.02 -7.48 17.20
C ASP A 34 2.23 -8.73 16.80
N ILE A 35 2.52 -9.88 17.42
CA ILE A 35 1.82 -11.15 17.17
C ILE A 35 0.32 -11.01 17.45
N VAL A 36 -0.07 -10.48 18.62
CA VAL A 36 -1.50 -10.37 18.96
C VAL A 36 -2.22 -9.32 18.11
N THR A 37 -1.54 -8.27 17.66
CA THR A 37 -2.10 -7.29 16.72
C THR A 37 -2.37 -7.94 15.37
N LYS A 38 -1.38 -8.68 14.82
CA LYS A 38 -1.52 -9.39 13.53
C LYS A 38 -2.53 -10.54 13.58
N SER A 39 -2.70 -11.16 14.75
CA SER A 39 -3.69 -12.23 14.98
C SER A 39 -5.13 -11.71 15.22
N GLY A 40 -5.40 -10.44 14.93
CA GLY A 40 -6.74 -9.86 15.07
C GLY A 40 -7.19 -9.64 16.52
N LYS A 41 -6.24 -9.57 17.48
CA LYS A 41 -6.51 -9.29 18.90
C LYS A 41 -5.84 -7.98 19.38
N PRO A 42 -6.03 -6.83 18.68
CA PRO A 42 -5.34 -5.57 18.99
C PRO A 42 -5.61 -5.01 20.40
N TRP A 43 -6.75 -5.36 21.02
CA TRP A 43 -7.01 -4.99 22.42
C TRP A 43 -6.01 -5.61 23.41
N LYS A 44 -5.48 -6.81 23.09
CA LYS A 44 -4.42 -7.45 23.91
C LYS A 44 -3.11 -6.68 23.79
N ALA A 45 -2.74 -6.20 22.60
CA ALA A 45 -1.55 -5.38 22.43
C ALA A 45 -1.63 -4.09 23.24
N LYS A 46 -2.79 -3.43 23.28
CA LYS A 46 -3.02 -2.25 24.13
C LYS A 46 -2.87 -2.57 25.62
N LYS A 47 -3.36 -3.74 26.08
CA LYS A 47 -3.21 -4.18 27.47
C LYS A 47 -1.72 -4.40 27.82
N LEU A 48 -0.99 -5.08 26.93
CA LEU A 48 0.46 -5.31 27.08
C LEU A 48 1.25 -3.99 27.10
N TYR A 49 0.91 -3.03 26.24
CA TYR A 49 1.52 -1.69 26.25
C TYR A 49 1.33 -0.96 27.58
N ARG A 50 0.11 -0.99 28.16
CA ARG A 50 -0.15 -0.38 29.48
C ARG A 50 0.63 -1.08 30.59
N GLU A 51 0.74 -2.40 30.52
CA GLU A 51 1.53 -3.20 31.47
C GLU A 51 3.01 -2.82 31.39
N MET A 52 3.56 -2.74 30.19
CA MET A 52 4.93 -2.31 29.91
C MET A 52 5.23 -0.93 30.51
N LYS A 53 4.36 0.06 30.27
CA LYS A 53 4.52 1.40 30.88
C LYS A 53 4.43 1.37 32.41
N ARG A 54 3.51 0.59 32.99
CA ARG A 54 3.37 0.45 34.46
C ARG A 54 4.63 -0.15 35.10
N LYS A 55 5.37 -0.97 34.36
CA LYS A 55 6.67 -1.51 34.79
C LYS A 55 7.84 -0.55 34.57
N GLY A 56 7.61 0.67 34.08
CA GLY A 56 8.66 1.64 33.81
C GLY A 56 9.50 1.33 32.57
N ILE A 57 9.08 0.37 31.73
CA ILE A 57 9.78 0.05 30.48
C ILE A 57 9.39 1.09 29.44
N SER A 58 10.39 1.87 28.99
CA SER A 58 10.19 2.91 27.97
C SER A 58 9.97 2.28 26.59
N PRO A 59 8.87 2.60 25.88
CA PRO A 59 8.64 2.08 24.54
C PRO A 59 9.59 2.67 23.51
N ASP A 60 10.10 1.81 22.63
CA ASP A 60 10.86 2.21 21.45
C ASP A 60 9.96 2.42 20.24
N VAL A 61 10.55 2.76 19.10
CA VAL A 61 9.84 2.98 17.84
C VAL A 61 9.03 1.75 17.39
N VAL A 62 9.51 0.55 17.68
CA VAL A 62 8.82 -0.70 17.30
C VAL A 62 7.57 -0.86 18.17
N ALA A 63 7.70 -0.78 19.48
CA ALA A 63 6.59 -0.87 20.42
C ALA A 63 5.53 0.22 20.16
N TYR A 64 5.96 1.46 19.89
CA TYR A 64 5.05 2.55 19.52
C TYR A 64 4.32 2.27 18.21
N ASN A 65 5.01 1.87 17.15
CA ASN A 65 4.38 1.54 15.86
C ASN A 65 3.33 0.43 16.02
N THR A 66 3.64 -0.60 16.79
CA THR A 66 2.72 -1.71 17.07
C THR A 66 1.48 -1.24 17.83
N VAL A 67 1.64 -0.45 18.90
CA VAL A 67 0.46 0.03 19.66
C VAL A 67 -0.35 1.07 18.88
N ILE A 68 0.29 1.91 18.05
CA ILE A 68 -0.39 2.84 17.14
C ILE A 68 -1.26 2.07 16.15
N GLN A 69 -0.72 1.01 15.54
CA GLN A 69 -1.48 0.14 14.65
C GLN A 69 -2.65 -0.53 15.38
N ALA A 70 -2.40 -1.12 16.54
CA ALA A 70 -3.43 -1.80 17.32
C ALA A 70 -4.55 -0.84 17.78
N ALA A 71 -4.17 0.36 18.23
CA ALA A 71 -5.12 1.39 18.61
C ALA A 71 -5.94 1.88 17.43
N GLY A 72 -5.33 2.05 16.25
CA GLY A 72 -6.04 2.38 15.03
C GLY A 72 -7.09 1.34 14.63
N GLN A 73 -6.78 0.06 14.83
CA GLN A 73 -7.71 -1.05 14.53
C GLN A 73 -8.87 -1.15 15.53
N CYS A 74 -8.66 -0.83 16.80
CA CYS A 74 -9.70 -0.92 17.84
C CYS A 74 -10.52 0.36 18.02
N ASP A 75 -9.87 1.51 17.98
CA ASP A 75 -10.38 2.78 18.50
C ASP A 75 -10.37 3.90 17.44
N GLY A 76 -9.90 3.60 16.22
CA GLY A 76 -9.79 4.56 15.13
C GLY A 76 -8.52 5.43 15.13
N ALA A 77 -8.38 6.20 14.06
CA ALA A 77 -7.21 7.02 13.75
C ALA A 77 -6.93 8.08 14.84
N ASP A 78 -7.96 8.64 15.47
CA ASP A 78 -7.78 9.66 16.51
C ASP A 78 -7.02 9.10 17.72
N ARG A 79 -7.23 7.83 18.08
CA ARG A 79 -6.46 7.19 19.15
C ARG A 79 -5.03 6.91 18.70
N ALA A 80 -4.84 6.48 17.46
CA ALA A 80 -3.51 6.28 16.88
C ALA A 80 -2.72 7.60 16.87
N ILE A 81 -3.35 8.72 16.52
CA ILE A 81 -2.74 10.06 16.54
C ILE A 81 -2.38 10.50 17.96
N ARG A 82 -3.20 10.16 18.97
CA ARG A 82 -2.83 10.43 20.38
C ARG A 82 -1.57 9.68 20.80
N LEU A 83 -1.45 8.40 20.42
CA LEU A 83 -0.23 7.61 20.72
C LEU A 83 0.98 8.11 19.94
N TYR A 84 0.79 8.62 18.72
CA TYR A 84 1.83 9.31 17.97
C TYR A 84 2.31 10.59 18.65
N ARG A 85 1.41 11.38 19.27
CA ARG A 85 1.81 12.54 20.07
C ARG A 85 2.58 12.10 21.32
N GLU A 86 2.09 11.08 22.02
CA GLU A 86 2.78 10.49 23.17
C GLU A 86 4.20 9.98 22.80
N MET A 87 4.37 9.43 21.60
CA MET A 87 5.68 9.03 21.06
C MET A 87 6.63 10.23 20.90
N LEU A 88 6.13 11.36 20.39
CA LEU A 88 6.91 12.60 20.28
C LEU A 88 7.29 13.15 21.65
N ASP A 89 6.33 13.21 22.57
CA ASP A 89 6.50 13.76 23.92
C ASP A 89 7.50 12.93 24.75
N SER A 90 7.64 11.63 24.45
CA SER A 90 8.65 10.76 25.07
C SER A 90 10.04 10.87 24.44
N GLY A 91 10.22 11.73 23.43
CA GLY A 91 11.46 11.87 22.67
C GLY A 91 11.73 10.75 21.67
N CYS A 92 10.78 9.82 21.49
CA CYS A 92 10.90 8.75 20.51
C CYS A 92 10.60 9.27 19.10
N ARG A 93 11.59 9.21 18.19
CA ARG A 93 11.43 9.78 16.84
C ARG A 93 10.57 8.87 15.95
N PRO A 94 9.47 9.38 15.35
CA PRO A 94 8.68 8.62 14.39
C PRO A 94 9.48 8.33 13.14
N ASN A 95 9.20 7.18 12.51
CA ASN A 95 9.84 6.77 11.26
C ASN A 95 8.79 6.56 10.16
N VAL A 96 9.25 6.11 8.99
CA VAL A 96 8.39 5.86 7.82
C VAL A 96 7.25 4.89 8.14
N VAL A 97 7.47 3.89 9.00
CA VAL A 97 6.43 2.94 9.42
C VAL A 97 5.37 3.64 10.27
N THR A 98 5.76 4.55 11.17
CA THR A 98 4.82 5.34 11.97
C THR A 98 3.89 6.15 11.09
N PHE A 99 4.45 6.93 10.16
CA PHE A 99 3.68 7.79 9.26
C PHE A 99 2.79 6.98 8.32
N ASN A 100 3.32 5.91 7.70
CA ASN A 100 2.53 5.05 6.82
C ASN A 100 1.35 4.38 7.55
N THR A 101 1.54 4.01 8.82
CA THR A 101 0.45 3.45 9.64
C THR A 101 -0.67 4.46 9.84
N ILE A 102 -0.35 5.70 10.21
CA ILE A 102 -1.35 6.74 10.47
C ILE A 102 -2.04 7.19 9.17
N VAL A 103 -1.27 7.41 8.09
CA VAL A 103 -1.82 7.74 6.75
C VAL A 103 -2.80 6.64 6.32
N LYS A 104 -2.45 5.36 6.51
CA LYS A 104 -3.34 4.25 6.19
C LYS A 104 -4.63 4.27 7.00
N LEU A 105 -4.55 4.46 8.30
CA LEU A 105 -5.73 4.53 9.17
C LEU A 105 -6.66 5.67 8.76
N LEU A 106 -6.11 6.87 8.53
CA LEU A 106 -6.87 8.03 8.08
C LEU A 106 -7.54 7.79 6.72
N CYS A 107 -6.82 7.18 5.78
CA CYS A 107 -7.37 6.86 4.47
C CYS A 107 -8.50 5.82 4.53
N VAL A 108 -8.38 4.80 5.39
CA VAL A 108 -9.44 3.79 5.63
C VAL A 108 -10.70 4.44 6.19
N GLU A 109 -10.56 5.43 7.08
CA GLU A 109 -11.68 6.20 7.64
C GLU A 109 -12.25 7.26 6.68
N GLY A 110 -11.75 7.36 5.44
CA GLY A 110 -12.18 8.37 4.49
C GLY A 110 -11.66 9.79 4.78
N LYS A 111 -10.81 9.96 5.81
CA LYS A 111 -10.18 11.23 6.21
C LYS A 111 -8.97 11.56 5.33
N LEU A 112 -9.16 11.55 4.01
CA LEU A 112 -8.08 11.77 3.04
C LEU A 112 -7.35 13.11 3.25
N GLY A 113 -8.09 14.18 3.57
CA GLY A 113 -7.52 15.51 3.87
C GLY A 113 -6.47 15.47 4.99
N GLU A 114 -6.77 14.75 6.07
CA GLU A 114 -5.83 14.54 7.17
C GLU A 114 -4.67 13.61 6.76
N GLY A 115 -4.92 12.62 5.90
CA GLY A 115 -3.88 11.79 5.30
C GLY A 115 -2.84 12.62 4.54
N TYR A 116 -3.28 13.60 3.75
CA TYR A 116 -2.38 14.57 3.09
C TYR A 116 -1.63 15.44 4.09
N ALA A 117 -2.29 15.93 5.13
CA ALA A 117 -1.61 16.69 6.18
C ALA A 117 -0.52 15.86 6.88
N PHE A 118 -0.74 14.56 7.07
CA PHE A 118 0.27 13.65 7.60
C PHE A 118 1.42 13.36 6.62
N LEU A 119 1.15 13.36 5.30
CA LEU A 119 2.19 13.31 4.27
C LEU A 119 3.13 14.52 4.36
N GLU A 120 2.60 15.73 4.54
CA GLU A 120 3.41 16.94 4.77
C GLU A 120 4.18 16.86 6.09
N LYS A 121 3.51 16.37 7.14
CA LYS A 121 4.12 16.23 8.46
C LYS A 121 5.29 15.27 8.43
N MET A 122 5.19 14.18 7.67
CA MET A 122 6.27 13.21 7.46
C MET A 122 7.54 13.91 6.97
N ARG A 123 7.44 14.73 5.93
CA ARG A 123 8.57 15.50 5.37
C ARG A 123 9.15 16.51 6.35
N LYS A 124 8.29 17.25 7.06
CA LYS A 124 8.71 18.20 8.11
C LYS A 124 9.47 17.53 9.26
N ASN A 125 9.28 16.23 9.47
CA ASN A 125 10.01 15.44 10.46
C ASN A 125 11.25 14.74 9.87
N GLY A 126 11.69 15.10 8.66
CA GLY A 126 12.85 14.51 8.00
C GLY A 126 12.63 13.08 7.50
N CYS A 127 11.37 12.64 7.37
CA CYS A 127 11.03 11.35 6.78
C CYS A 127 10.47 11.57 5.37
N GLU A 128 11.02 10.93 4.35
CA GLU A 128 10.51 11.05 2.98
C GLU A 128 9.42 10.00 2.67
N PRO A 129 8.26 10.41 2.13
CA PRO A 129 7.24 9.49 1.64
C PRO A 129 7.79 8.49 0.63
N ASN A 130 7.42 7.22 0.78
CA ASN A 130 7.83 6.16 -0.14
C ASN A 130 6.65 5.62 -0.96
N VAL A 131 6.93 4.63 -1.81
CA VAL A 131 5.92 3.98 -2.67
C VAL A 131 4.72 3.49 -1.85
N ILE A 132 4.95 2.96 -0.64
CA ILE A 132 3.89 2.46 0.25
C ILE A 132 2.98 3.61 0.71
N THR A 133 3.56 4.77 1.04
CA THR A 133 2.81 5.98 1.42
C THR A 133 1.87 6.41 0.30
N TYR A 134 2.40 6.54 -0.93
CA TYR A 134 1.61 6.97 -2.09
C TYR A 134 0.56 5.94 -2.51
N HIS A 135 0.90 4.64 -2.52
CA HIS A 135 -0.06 3.55 -2.78
C HIS A 135 -1.27 3.60 -1.85
N CYS A 136 -1.03 3.95 -0.59
CA CYS A 136 -2.11 4.12 0.35
C CYS A 136 -3.06 5.24 -0.10
N LEU A 137 -2.52 6.44 -0.37
CA LEU A 137 -3.32 7.59 -0.81
C LEU A 137 -4.04 7.31 -2.15
N PHE A 138 -3.37 6.67 -3.11
CA PHE A 138 -3.97 6.29 -4.40
C PHE A 138 -5.16 5.35 -4.22
N ARG A 139 -5.03 4.34 -3.35
CA ARG A 139 -6.09 3.34 -3.14
C ARG A 139 -7.39 3.97 -2.69
N TYR A 140 -7.32 4.86 -1.71
CA TYR A 140 -8.50 5.46 -1.06
C TYR A 140 -8.96 6.76 -1.72
N SER A 141 -8.13 7.42 -2.54
CA SER A 141 -8.57 8.57 -3.33
C SER A 141 -9.66 8.19 -4.33
N SER A 142 -10.70 9.01 -4.42
CA SER A 142 -11.87 8.81 -5.30
C SER A 142 -11.89 9.75 -6.51
N ARG A 143 -11.06 10.80 -6.51
CA ARG A 143 -11.01 11.80 -7.59
C ARG A 143 -9.79 11.57 -8.50
N PRO A 144 -9.97 11.39 -9.81
CA PRO A 144 -8.85 11.16 -10.72
C PRO A 144 -7.79 12.26 -10.69
N GLN A 145 -8.22 13.52 -10.63
CA GLN A 145 -7.30 14.67 -10.59
C GLN A 145 -6.41 14.65 -9.35
N GLN A 146 -6.94 14.24 -8.19
CA GLN A 146 -6.15 14.13 -6.96
C GLN A 146 -5.10 13.02 -7.06
N ILE A 147 -5.45 11.89 -7.68
CA ILE A 147 -4.53 10.78 -7.90
C ILE A 147 -3.42 11.18 -8.87
N LEU A 148 -3.75 11.87 -9.96
CA LEU A 148 -2.75 12.35 -10.92
C LEU A 148 -1.82 13.39 -10.29
N TRP A 149 -2.35 14.32 -9.50
CA TRP A 149 -1.53 15.27 -8.73
C TRP A 149 -0.58 14.56 -7.75
N LEU A 150 -1.06 13.55 -7.03
CA LEU A 150 -0.22 12.74 -6.15
C LEU A 150 0.85 11.96 -6.92
N PHE A 151 0.51 11.46 -8.11
CA PHE A 151 1.43 10.72 -8.96
C PHE A 151 2.53 11.62 -9.51
N GLU A 152 2.18 12.80 -10.01
CA GLU A 152 3.16 13.83 -10.41
C GLU A 152 4.06 14.24 -9.24
N ARG A 153 3.47 14.47 -8.06
CA ARG A 153 4.23 14.77 -6.85
C ARG A 153 5.19 13.64 -6.47
N MET A 154 4.78 12.38 -6.59
CA MET A 154 5.63 11.20 -6.35
C MET A 154 6.87 11.25 -7.25
N LEU A 155 6.71 11.60 -8.54
CA LEU A 155 7.81 11.77 -9.49
C LEU A 155 8.75 12.94 -9.11
N VAL A 156 8.20 14.13 -8.88
CA VAL A 156 8.99 15.35 -8.57
C VAL A 156 9.75 15.22 -7.25
N THR A 157 9.21 14.46 -6.28
CA THR A 157 9.89 14.20 -5.00
C THR A 157 10.95 13.11 -5.07
N GLY A 158 11.23 12.55 -6.25
CA GLY A 158 12.22 11.49 -6.43
C GLY A 158 11.79 10.11 -5.89
N CYS A 159 10.49 9.96 -5.56
CA CYS A 159 9.92 8.68 -5.17
C CYS A 159 9.57 7.90 -6.44
N HIS A 160 10.49 7.05 -6.90
CA HIS A 160 10.37 6.39 -8.19
C HIS A 160 9.22 5.36 -8.18
N PRO A 161 8.22 5.49 -9.08
CA PRO A 161 7.17 4.49 -9.23
C PRO A 161 7.74 3.17 -9.71
N ARG A 162 7.20 2.08 -9.19
CA ARG A 162 7.48 0.72 -9.64
C ARG A 162 6.35 0.23 -10.54
N MET A 163 6.57 -0.87 -11.25
CA MET A 163 5.56 -1.47 -12.14
C MET A 163 4.20 -1.68 -11.45
N ASP A 164 4.20 -2.14 -10.19
CA ASP A 164 2.98 -2.30 -9.36
C ASP A 164 2.17 -1.01 -9.19
N THR A 165 2.84 0.15 -9.22
CA THR A 165 2.24 1.48 -9.10
C THR A 165 1.48 1.83 -10.38
N TYR A 166 2.13 1.67 -11.53
CA TYR A 166 1.50 1.90 -12.84
C TYR A 166 0.31 0.97 -13.04
N VAL A 167 0.49 -0.33 -12.77
CA VAL A 167 -0.59 -1.34 -12.85
C VAL A 167 -1.75 -0.98 -11.93
N MET A 168 -1.48 -0.54 -10.70
CA MET A 168 -2.53 -0.11 -9.75
C MET A 168 -3.35 1.05 -10.31
N LEU A 169 -2.69 2.08 -10.84
CA LEU A 169 -3.35 3.29 -11.36
C LEU A 169 -4.11 3.01 -12.65
N ILE A 170 -3.54 2.26 -13.60
CA ILE A 170 -4.20 1.84 -14.84
C ILE A 170 -5.46 1.03 -14.53
N LYS A 171 -5.36 0.01 -13.65
CA LYS A 171 -6.54 -0.78 -13.25
C LYS A 171 -7.60 0.09 -12.58
N LYS A 172 -7.20 1.03 -11.72
CA LYS A 172 -8.14 1.89 -10.99
C LYS A 172 -8.87 2.83 -11.94
N PHE A 173 -8.15 3.52 -12.83
CA PHE A 173 -8.75 4.42 -13.82
C PHE A 173 -9.56 3.68 -14.88
N GLY A 174 -9.10 2.51 -15.32
CA GLY A 174 -9.83 1.63 -16.24
C GLY A 174 -11.20 1.24 -15.70
N ARG A 175 -11.26 0.73 -14.45
CA ARG A 175 -12.53 0.40 -13.77
C ARG A 175 -13.48 1.59 -13.63
N TRP A 176 -12.95 2.79 -13.48
CA TRP A 176 -13.75 4.02 -13.44
C TRP A 176 -14.12 4.56 -14.83
N GLY A 177 -13.58 3.95 -15.88
CA GLY A 177 -13.80 4.36 -17.26
C GLY A 177 -13.09 5.65 -17.65
N PHE A 178 -12.06 6.08 -16.92
CA PHE A 178 -11.28 7.28 -17.27
C PHE A 178 -10.08 6.91 -18.13
N LEU A 179 -10.28 6.81 -19.46
CA LEU A 179 -9.20 6.45 -20.37
C LEU A 179 -8.07 7.47 -20.46
N ARG A 180 -8.38 8.78 -20.43
CA ARG A 180 -7.33 9.80 -20.50
C ARG A 180 -6.27 9.62 -19.38
N PRO A 181 -6.64 9.49 -18.10
CA PRO A 181 -5.70 9.09 -17.05
C PRO A 181 -4.98 7.75 -17.29
N VAL A 182 -5.66 6.74 -17.86
CA VAL A 182 -5.01 5.46 -18.23
C VAL A 182 -3.85 5.70 -19.21
N PHE A 183 -4.09 6.45 -20.29
CA PHE A 183 -3.05 6.81 -21.26
C PHE A 183 -1.95 7.68 -20.66
N MET A 184 -2.28 8.63 -19.79
CA MET A 184 -1.27 9.45 -19.11
C MET A 184 -0.32 8.61 -18.27
N VAL A 185 -0.85 7.64 -17.51
CA VAL A 185 -0.03 6.73 -16.69
C VAL A 185 0.78 5.78 -17.57
N TRP A 186 0.21 5.27 -18.67
CA TRP A 186 0.92 4.41 -19.63
C TRP A 186 2.10 5.14 -20.28
N LYS A 187 1.87 6.35 -20.80
CA LYS A 187 2.91 7.17 -21.42
C LYS A 187 4.01 7.51 -20.42
N ALA A 188 3.63 7.88 -19.19
CA ALA A 188 4.60 8.13 -18.14
C ALA A 188 5.46 6.90 -17.84
N MET A 189 4.90 5.69 -17.85
CA MET A 189 5.68 4.45 -17.67
C MET A 189 6.77 4.32 -18.75
N GLU A 190 6.43 4.55 -20.02
CA GLU A 190 7.38 4.48 -21.15
C GLU A 190 8.43 5.59 -21.08
N GLU A 191 8.04 6.82 -20.77
CA GLU A 191 8.94 7.98 -20.66
C GLU A 191 9.97 7.84 -19.52
N HIS A 192 9.63 7.10 -18.46
CA HIS A 192 10.56 6.79 -17.37
C HIS A 192 11.45 5.56 -17.68
N GLY A 193 11.42 5.06 -18.92
CA GLY A 193 12.24 3.92 -19.36
C GLY A 193 11.79 2.57 -18.77
N CYS A 194 10.58 2.47 -18.22
CA CYS A 194 10.07 1.20 -17.71
C CYS A 194 9.55 0.36 -18.88
N SER A 195 10.07 -0.87 -19.02
CA SER A 195 9.48 -1.85 -19.95
C SER A 195 8.19 -2.41 -19.35
N PRO A 196 7.01 -2.21 -19.97
CA PRO A 196 5.75 -2.72 -19.43
C PRO A 196 5.78 -4.24 -19.32
N ASP A 197 5.35 -4.78 -18.18
CA ASP A 197 5.22 -6.22 -17.98
C ASP A 197 3.84 -6.75 -18.42
N ALA A 198 3.66 -8.06 -18.33
CA ALA A 198 2.39 -8.69 -18.70
C ALA A 198 1.21 -8.15 -17.87
N PHE A 199 1.42 -7.76 -16.61
CA PHE A 199 0.35 -7.20 -15.78
C PHE A 199 -0.05 -5.79 -16.23
N ALA A 200 0.90 -4.99 -16.69
CA ALA A 200 0.67 -3.66 -17.24
C ALA A 200 -0.12 -3.74 -18.55
N TYR A 201 0.33 -4.53 -19.53
CA TYR A 201 -0.41 -4.73 -20.78
C TYR A 201 -1.83 -5.22 -20.52
N ASN A 202 -1.98 -6.27 -19.72
CA ASN A 202 -3.29 -6.83 -19.44
C ASN A 202 -4.22 -5.80 -18.76
N ALA A 203 -3.70 -4.97 -17.84
CA ALA A 203 -4.47 -3.91 -17.22
C ALA A 203 -4.91 -2.82 -18.22
N PHE A 204 -4.03 -2.46 -19.15
CA PHE A 204 -4.28 -1.43 -20.15
C PHE A 204 -5.27 -1.91 -21.22
N ILE A 205 -5.07 -3.13 -21.74
CA ILE A 205 -5.97 -3.80 -22.68
C ILE A 205 -7.37 -3.96 -22.07
N ASP A 206 -7.47 -4.43 -20.82
CA ASP A 206 -8.77 -4.56 -20.13
C ASP A 206 -9.47 -3.19 -20.01
N ALA A 207 -8.73 -2.10 -19.79
CA ALA A 207 -9.30 -0.75 -19.74
C ALA A 207 -9.82 -0.26 -21.10
N LEU A 208 -9.12 -0.59 -22.20
CA LEU A 208 -9.54 -0.26 -23.56
C LEU A 208 -10.82 -1.02 -23.95
N LEU A 209 -10.87 -2.32 -23.66
CA LEU A 209 -12.03 -3.16 -23.96
C LEU A 209 -13.28 -2.71 -23.22
N GLN A 210 -13.15 -2.29 -21.95
CA GLN A 210 -14.27 -1.71 -21.17
C GLN A 210 -14.87 -0.45 -21.80
N LYS A 211 -14.19 0.17 -22.76
CA LYS A 211 -14.66 1.34 -23.51
C LYS A 211 -14.91 1.07 -24.99
N GLY A 212 -14.90 -0.20 -25.40
CA GLY A 212 -15.15 -0.59 -26.78
C GLY A 212 -14.01 -0.25 -27.75
N MET A 213 -12.82 0.09 -27.26
CA MET A 213 -11.65 0.35 -28.11
C MET A 213 -10.97 -0.95 -28.55
N VAL A 214 -11.74 -1.85 -29.19
CA VAL A 214 -11.35 -3.23 -29.50
C VAL A 214 -10.12 -3.29 -30.41
N GLU A 215 -10.09 -2.50 -31.47
CA GLU A 215 -8.97 -2.51 -32.43
C GLU A 215 -7.65 -2.05 -31.79
N MET A 216 -7.70 -1.07 -30.89
CA MET A 216 -6.52 -0.65 -30.14
C MET A 216 -6.09 -1.73 -29.14
N ALA A 217 -7.06 -2.36 -28.47
CA ALA A 217 -6.80 -3.46 -27.55
C ALA A 217 -6.09 -4.64 -28.26
N LYS A 218 -6.55 -5.04 -29.46
CA LYS A 218 -5.90 -6.06 -30.30
C LYS A 218 -4.46 -5.69 -30.65
N LYS A 219 -4.21 -4.43 -31.03
CA LYS A 219 -2.85 -3.95 -31.33
C LYS A 219 -1.90 -4.10 -30.15
N TYR A 220 -2.32 -3.70 -28.95
CA TYR A 220 -1.49 -3.84 -27.75
C TYR A 220 -1.31 -5.30 -27.30
N ASP A 221 -2.28 -6.17 -27.56
CA ASP A 221 -2.15 -7.62 -27.32
C ASP A 221 -1.10 -8.24 -28.26
N GLN A 222 -1.11 -7.89 -29.55
CA GLN A 222 -0.08 -8.30 -30.51
C GLN A 222 1.32 -7.76 -30.13
N GLU A 223 1.42 -6.51 -29.69
CA GLU A 223 2.68 -5.94 -29.20
C GLU A 223 3.22 -6.71 -27.98
N MET A 224 2.33 -7.07 -27.05
CA MET A 224 2.66 -7.86 -25.87
C MET A 224 3.23 -9.24 -26.26
N ILE A 225 2.60 -9.92 -27.22
CA ILE A 225 3.08 -11.21 -27.76
C ILE A 225 4.44 -11.05 -28.45
N ALA A 226 4.61 -10.00 -29.25
CA ALA A 226 5.87 -9.72 -29.94
C ALA A 226 7.04 -9.46 -28.96
N LYS A 227 6.74 -8.97 -27.74
CA LYS A 227 7.70 -8.81 -26.64
C LYS A 227 7.96 -10.10 -25.84
N GLY A 228 7.37 -11.23 -26.25
CA GLY A 228 7.52 -12.52 -25.58
C GLY A 228 6.73 -12.65 -24.27
N LEU A 229 5.74 -11.78 -24.04
CA LEU A 229 4.90 -11.81 -22.85
C LEU A 229 3.62 -12.62 -23.12
N SER A 230 3.16 -13.38 -22.12
CA SER A 230 1.97 -14.25 -22.27
C SER A 230 0.67 -13.49 -22.01
N PRO A 231 -0.20 -13.30 -23.03
CA PRO A 231 -1.44 -12.57 -22.88
C PRO A 231 -2.46 -13.36 -22.04
N LYS A 232 -3.31 -12.63 -21.32
CA LYS A 232 -4.49 -13.23 -20.68
C LYS A 232 -5.53 -13.56 -21.77
N PRO A 233 -6.18 -14.74 -21.77
CA PRO A 233 -7.25 -15.04 -22.72
C PRO A 233 -8.43 -14.06 -22.60
N ARG A 234 -8.97 -13.61 -23.75
CA ARG A 234 -10.09 -12.65 -23.84
C ARG A 234 -11.08 -13.10 -24.89
N GLN A 235 -12.36 -13.02 -24.57
CA GLN A 235 -13.44 -13.45 -25.49
C GLN A 235 -13.57 -12.47 -26.64
N GLU A 236 -13.31 -11.19 -26.40
CA GLU A 236 -13.38 -10.06 -27.33
C GLU A 236 -12.33 -10.14 -28.47
N PHE A 237 -11.37 -11.06 -28.36
CA PHE A 237 -10.35 -11.32 -29.38
C PHE A 237 -10.62 -12.58 -30.19
N VAL A 238 -11.63 -13.37 -29.81
CA VAL A 238 -12.08 -14.49 -30.61
C VAL A 238 -12.86 -13.91 -31.79
N MET A 239 -12.36 -14.13 -33.01
CA MET A 239 -13.09 -13.81 -34.23
C MET A 239 -14.47 -14.46 -34.16
N THR A 240 -15.52 -13.65 -34.13
CA THR A 240 -16.88 -14.15 -34.25
C THR A 240 -17.15 -14.53 -35.70
N VAL A 241 -18.15 -15.38 -35.94
CA VAL A 241 -18.54 -15.76 -37.30
C VAL A 241 -18.93 -14.51 -38.12
N ASP A 242 -19.48 -13.50 -37.45
CA ASP A 242 -19.83 -12.21 -38.04
C ASP A 242 -18.60 -11.40 -38.49
N ASP A 243 -17.49 -11.45 -37.72
CA ASP A 243 -16.22 -10.80 -38.12
C ASP A 243 -15.61 -11.46 -39.37
N LEU A 244 -15.81 -12.77 -39.55
CA LEU A 244 -15.36 -13.52 -40.74
C LEU A 244 -16.17 -13.16 -41.99
N PHE A 245 -17.47 -12.90 -41.84
CA PHE A 245 -18.32 -12.44 -42.94
C PHE A 245 -17.98 -11.00 -43.36
N GLU A 246 -17.72 -10.10 -42.40
CA GLU A 246 -17.30 -8.72 -42.72
C GLU A 246 -15.93 -8.65 -43.42
N GLU A 247 -14.98 -9.51 -43.07
CA GLU A 247 -13.69 -9.60 -43.78
C GLU A 247 -13.83 -10.20 -45.18
N GLN A 248 -14.73 -11.17 -45.37
CA GLN A 248 -15.04 -11.72 -46.69
C GLN A 248 -15.67 -10.68 -47.61
N ASP A 249 -16.61 -9.88 -47.12
CA ASP A 249 -17.23 -8.79 -47.91
C ASP A 249 -16.20 -7.71 -48.30
N LYS A 250 -15.32 -7.29 -47.37
CA LYS A 250 -14.25 -6.32 -47.68
C LYS A 250 -13.21 -6.83 -48.69
N ASN A 251 -12.97 -8.14 -48.73
CA ASN A 251 -12.07 -8.75 -49.70
C ASN A 251 -12.76 -9.03 -51.05
N ASN A 252 -14.07 -9.28 -51.07
CA ASN A 252 -14.85 -9.42 -52.31
C ASN A 252 -14.91 -8.09 -53.10
N PHE A 253 -15.05 -6.96 -52.41
CA PHE A 253 -15.03 -5.63 -53.05
C PHE A 253 -13.64 -5.22 -53.61
N LYS A 254 -12.55 -5.87 -53.18
CA LYS A 254 -11.21 -5.65 -53.73
C LYS A 254 -10.88 -6.57 -54.91
N GLY A 255 -11.70 -7.60 -55.16
CA GLY A 255 -11.51 -8.58 -56.23
C GLY A 255 -12.09 -8.20 -57.59
N GLU A 256 -12.98 -7.20 -57.68
CA GLU A 256 -13.69 -6.85 -58.93
C GLU A 256 -13.05 -5.73 -59.76
N ASN A 257 -11.76 -5.46 -59.60
CA ASN A 257 -11.01 -4.59 -60.53
C ASN A 257 -9.88 -5.35 -61.21
N VAL A 258 -10.22 -6.31 -62.08
CA VAL A 258 -9.30 -6.81 -63.11
C VAL A 258 -10.04 -7.10 -64.42
N VAL A 259 -9.57 -6.41 -65.46
CA VAL A 259 -9.70 -6.62 -66.92
C VAL A 259 -10.90 -6.01 -67.66
N ILE A 260 -10.61 -4.83 -68.24
CA ILE A 260 -10.89 -4.32 -69.61
C ILE A 260 -12.25 -4.67 -70.22
#